data_AF-A0A379U6E9-F1
#
_entry.id   AF-A0A379U6E9-F1
#
_cell.length_a   1.000
_cell.length_b   1.000
_cell.length_c   1.000
_cell.angle_alpha   90.00
_cell.angle_beta   90.00
_cell.angle_gamma   90.00
#
_symmetry.space_group_name_H-M   'P 1'
#
loop_
_entity.id
_entity.type
_entity.pdbx_description
1 polymer ?
#
loop_
_entity_poly.entity_id
_entity_poly.type
_entity_poly.pdbx_seq_one_letter_code
_entity_poly.pdbx_strand_id
1 'polypeptide(L)'
;MTLFSQHDVKPRIAVRSGQWDFLAAMVQAGVGIAILPEPICQRLDKATLRWLPLESDLRWQLGMIWREGVYLSHSARAWLTCCEGFWLKS
;
A
#
# COMPACT_ATOMS: atom_id res chain seq x y z
N MET A 1 10.21 -1.14 11.11
CA MET A 1 11.69 -1.18 11.17
C MET A 1 12.23 -2.52 11.65
N THR A 2 11.45 -3.29 12.42
CA THR A 2 11.81 -4.62 12.92
C THR A 2 12.31 -5.59 11.84
N LEU A 3 11.68 -5.63 10.67
CA LEU A 3 12.08 -6.53 9.57
C LEU A 3 13.50 -6.24 9.06
N PHE A 4 13.89 -4.96 8.91
CA PHE A 4 15.27 -4.62 8.55
C PHE A 4 16.26 -5.02 9.64
N SER A 5 15.90 -4.85 10.92
CA SER A 5 16.72 -5.26 12.05
C SER A 5 16.93 -6.77 12.12
N GLN A 6 15.93 -7.59 11.76
CA GLN A 6 16.05 -9.05 11.68
C GLN A 6 17.09 -9.51 10.64
N HIS A 7 17.34 -8.69 9.61
CA HIS A 7 18.33 -8.96 8.58
C HIS A 7 19.64 -8.17 8.76
N ASP A 8 19.84 -7.53 9.92
CA ASP A 8 20.98 -6.62 10.21
C ASP A 8 21.19 -5.52 9.14
N VAL A 9 20.09 -5.09 8.51
CA VAL A 9 20.08 -4.00 7.54
C VAL A 9 19.72 -2.70 8.25
N LYS A 10 20.54 -1.66 8.07
CA LYS A 10 20.28 -0.30 8.59
C LYS A 10 19.99 0.66 7.44
N PRO A 11 18.72 0.81 7.02
CA PRO A 11 18.40 1.69 5.91
C PRO A 11 18.58 3.16 6.31
N ARG A 12 19.23 3.94 5.44
CA ARG A 12 19.25 5.40 5.56
C ARG A 12 17.92 5.94 5.04
N ILE A 13 17.11 6.49 5.93
CA ILE A 13 15.81 7.06 5.57
C ILE A 13 16.04 8.46 5.00
N ALA A 14 15.90 8.61 3.69
CA ALA A 14 15.95 9.92 3.04
C ALA A 14 14.68 10.75 3.29
N VAL A 15 13.50 10.10 3.21
CA VAL A 15 12.18 10.75 3.27
C VAL A 15 11.16 9.81 3.92
N ARG A 16 10.13 10.38 4.57
CA ARG A 16 8.90 9.67 4.98
C ARG A 16 7.68 10.47 4.54
N SER A 17 6.75 9.84 3.84
CA SER A 17 5.48 10.46 3.42
C SER A 17 4.40 9.40 3.27
N GLY A 18 3.15 9.79 3.50
CA GLY A 18 1.96 8.99 3.19
C GLY A 18 1.41 9.23 1.77
N GLN A 19 1.97 10.20 1.03
CA GLN A 19 1.60 10.47 -0.35
C GLN A 19 2.46 9.64 -1.31
N TRP A 20 1.83 8.68 -1.99
CA TRP A 20 2.53 7.74 -2.87
C TRP A 20 3.17 8.41 -4.08
N ASP A 21 2.46 9.35 -4.71
CA ASP A 21 2.97 10.08 -5.88
C ASP A 21 4.24 10.88 -5.55
N PHE A 22 4.31 11.43 -4.33
CA PHE A 22 5.50 12.11 -3.86
C PHE A 22 6.69 11.16 -3.69
N LEU A 23 6.47 9.96 -3.12
CA LEU A 23 7.54 8.96 -3.01
C LEU A 23 8.01 8.50 -4.40
N ALA A 24 7.10 8.32 -5.35
CA ALA A 24 7.43 7.98 -6.74
C ALA A 24 8.28 9.07 -7.39
N ALA A 25 7.90 10.35 -7.24
CA ALA A 25 8.66 11.47 -7.75
C ALA A 25 10.09 11.55 -7.15
N MET A 26 10.25 11.25 -5.86
CA MET A 26 11.58 11.21 -5.22
C MET A 26 12.46 10.09 -5.77
N VAL A 27 11.87 8.92 -6.09
CA VAL A 27 12.60 7.83 -6.76
C VAL A 27 12.98 8.24 -8.18
N GLN A 28 12.07 8.86 -8.94
CA GLN A 28 12.37 9.39 -10.29
C GLN A 28 13.48 10.45 -10.26
N ALA A 29 13.53 11.26 -9.22
CA ALA A 29 14.59 12.26 -9.00
C ALA A 29 15.93 11.65 -8.52
N GLY A 30 16.02 10.32 -8.36
CA GLY A 30 17.25 9.64 -7.98
C GLY A 30 17.60 9.71 -6.49
N VAL A 31 16.64 10.08 -5.63
CA VAL A 31 16.89 10.22 -4.17
C VAL A 31 17.11 8.86 -3.50
N GLY A 32 16.57 7.78 -4.07
CA GLY A 32 16.74 6.42 -3.56
C GLY A 32 15.67 5.46 -4.06
N ILE A 33 15.29 4.50 -3.23
CA ILE A 33 14.24 3.51 -3.49
C ILE A 33 13.05 3.71 -2.54
N ALA A 34 11.86 3.29 -2.98
CA ALA A 34 10.66 3.27 -2.16
C ALA A 34 10.05 1.87 -2.14
N ILE A 35 9.50 1.48 -0.98
CA ILE A 35 8.69 0.26 -0.83
C ILE A 35 7.23 0.70 -0.86
N LEU A 36 6.48 0.20 -1.84
CA LEU A 36 5.09 0.56 -2.09
C LEU A 36 4.26 -0.71 -2.28
N PRO A 37 2.96 -0.71 -1.91
CA PRO A 37 2.08 -1.83 -2.22
C PRO A 37 1.93 -2.03 -3.73
N GLU A 38 1.81 -3.29 -4.17
CA GLU A 38 1.74 -3.65 -5.58
C GLU A 38 0.68 -2.88 -6.38
N PRO A 39 -0.57 -2.68 -5.90
CA PRO A 39 -1.57 -1.92 -6.66
C PRO A 39 -1.19 -0.46 -6.91
N ILE A 40 -0.33 0.13 -6.07
CA ILE A 40 0.20 1.48 -6.28
C ILE A 40 1.26 1.43 -7.38
N CYS A 41 2.18 0.47 -7.31
CA CYS A 41 3.19 0.23 -8.34
C CYS A 41 2.57 0.04 -9.73
N GLN A 42 1.47 -0.71 -9.83
CA GLN A 42 0.78 -0.97 -11.10
C GLN A 42 0.14 0.29 -11.71
N ARG A 43 -0.19 1.31 -10.91
CA ARG A 43 -0.78 2.58 -11.37
C ARG A 43 0.25 3.61 -11.82
N LEU A 44 1.51 3.43 -11.43
CA LEU A 44 2.60 4.35 -11.72
C LEU A 44 3.23 4.04 -13.09
N ASP A 45 3.87 5.03 -13.68
CA ASP A 45 4.42 4.93 -15.03
C ASP A 45 5.61 3.96 -15.11
N LYS A 46 5.42 2.87 -15.87
CA LYS A 46 6.43 1.82 -16.09
C LYS A 46 7.57 2.26 -17.00
N ALA A 47 7.41 3.35 -17.76
CA ALA A 47 8.49 3.88 -18.61
C ALA A 47 9.57 4.58 -17.78
N THR A 48 9.20 5.16 -16.63
CA THR A 48 10.10 5.97 -15.78
C THR A 48 10.52 5.25 -14.50
N LEU A 49 9.80 4.20 -14.08
CA LEU A 49 10.06 3.47 -12.84
C LEU A 49 10.17 1.96 -13.11
N ARG A 50 11.13 1.31 -12.43
CA ARG A 50 11.27 -0.15 -12.43
C ARG A 50 10.72 -0.74 -11.15
N TRP A 51 9.83 -1.72 -11.30
CA TRP A 51 9.25 -2.48 -10.18
C TRP A 51 10.06 -3.73 -9.93
N LEU A 52 10.48 -3.92 -8.68
CA LEU A 52 11.10 -5.16 -8.22
C LEU A 52 10.15 -5.81 -7.21
N PRO A 53 9.66 -7.03 -7.46
CA PRO A 53 8.82 -7.73 -6.50
C PRO A 53 9.63 -7.97 -5.22
N LEU A 54 9.02 -7.65 -4.09
CA LEU A 54 9.61 -7.89 -2.78
C LEU A 54 9.01 -9.18 -2.21
N GLU A 55 9.82 -10.21 -2.07
CA GLU A 55 9.44 -11.41 -1.32
C GLU A 55 9.44 -11.07 0.17
N SER A 56 8.25 -10.96 0.75
CA SER A 56 8.08 -10.63 2.16
C SER A 56 6.75 -11.15 2.69
N ASP A 57 6.73 -11.56 3.96
CA ASP A 57 5.50 -11.87 4.69
C ASP A 57 4.63 -10.63 4.99
N LEU A 58 5.09 -9.43 4.61
CA LEU A 58 4.33 -8.19 4.75
C LEU A 58 3.07 -8.24 3.88
N ARG A 59 1.93 -8.43 4.52
CA ARG A 59 0.62 -8.42 3.86
C ARG A 59 -0.06 -7.07 3.98
N TRP A 60 -0.48 -6.53 2.85
CA TRP A 60 -1.37 -5.37 2.83
C TRP A 60 -2.82 -5.87 2.79
N GLN A 61 -3.50 -5.80 3.93
CA GLN A 61 -4.91 -6.18 4.06
C GLN A 61 -5.78 -4.94 4.13
N LEU A 62 -6.69 -4.79 3.17
CA LEU A 62 -7.71 -3.76 3.18
C LEU A 62 -8.89 -4.25 4.00
N GLY A 63 -9.44 -3.37 4.83
CA GLY A 63 -10.61 -3.65 5.67
C GLY A 63 -11.59 -2.50 5.62
N MET A 64 -12.87 -2.82 5.77
CA MET A 64 -13.93 -1.85 6.01
C MET A 64 -14.22 -1.80 7.51
N ILE A 65 -14.35 -0.60 8.08
CA ILE A 65 -14.57 -0.42 9.51
C ILE A 65 -15.81 0.44 9.78
N TRP A 66 -16.55 0.09 10.83
CA TRP A 66 -17.70 0.86 11.33
C TRP A 66 -17.79 0.72 12.85
N ARG A 67 -18.54 1.60 13.51
CA ARG A 67 -18.72 1.56 14.97
C ARG A 67 -19.58 0.34 15.34
N GLU A 68 -19.08 -0.46 16.26
CA GLU A 68 -19.82 -1.60 16.83
C GLU A 68 -21.08 -1.13 17.56
N GLY A 69 -22.15 -1.93 17.49
CA GLY A 69 -23.42 -1.63 18.16
C GLY A 69 -24.27 -0.53 17.52
N VAL A 70 -23.87 -0.01 16.35
CA VAL A 70 -24.64 1.00 15.61
C VAL A 70 -25.41 0.36 14.47
N TYR A 71 -26.64 0.84 14.27
CA TYR A 71 -27.40 0.49 13.08
C TYR A 71 -26.66 0.92 11.81
N LEU A 72 -26.25 -0.06 11.01
CA LEU A 72 -25.79 0.16 9.65
C LEU A 72 -27.02 0.38 8.76
N SER A 73 -27.06 1.47 7.98
CA SER A 73 -28.22 1.74 7.12
C SER A 73 -28.39 0.69 6.03
N HIS A 74 -29.59 0.60 5.44
CA HIS A 74 -29.82 -0.28 4.30
C HIS A 74 -28.89 0.06 3.13
N SER A 75 -28.71 1.35 2.84
CA SER A 75 -27.77 1.82 1.81
C SER A 75 -26.32 1.48 2.14
N ALA A 76 -25.90 1.59 3.40
CA ALA A 76 -24.54 1.21 3.80
C ALA A 76 -24.30 -0.30 3.68
N ARG A 77 -25.26 -1.15 4.05
CA ARG A 77 -25.19 -2.60 3.79
C ARG A 77 -25.10 -2.91 2.29
N ALA A 78 -25.94 -2.28 1.48
CA ALA A 78 -25.90 -2.45 0.03
C ALA A 78 -24.55 -2.03 -0.56
N TRP A 79 -23.95 -0.95 -0.05
CA TRP A 79 -22.60 -0.54 -0.41
C TRP A 79 -21.55 -1.58 -0.02
N LEU A 80 -21.60 -2.14 1.20
CA LEU A 80 -20.67 -3.21 1.60
C LEU A 80 -20.76 -4.42 0.67
N THR A 81 -21.99 -4.90 0.38
CA THR A 81 -22.21 -6.02 -0.54
C THR A 81 -21.73 -5.71 -1.97
N CYS A 82 -21.87 -4.46 -2.42
CA CYS A 82 -21.30 -4.02 -3.69
C CYS A 82 -19.77 -4.11 -3.67
N CYS A 83 -19.12 -3.58 -2.64
CA CYS A 83 -17.67 -3.60 -2.48
C CYS A 83 -17.09 -5.02 -2.38
N GLU A 84 -17.80 -5.94 -1.74
CA GLU A 84 -17.43 -7.37 -1.66
C GLU A 84 -17.22 -8.00 -3.05
N GLY A 85 -18.01 -7.58 -4.04
CA GLY A 85 -17.86 -8.04 -5.43
C GLY A 85 -16.57 -7.57 -6.12
N PHE A 86 -15.90 -6.54 -5.60
CA PHE A 86 -14.66 -5.99 -6.15
C PHE A 86 -13.42 -6.35 -5.35
N TRP A 87 -13.57 -7.14 -4.27
CA TRP A 87 -12.41 -7.59 -3.52
C TRP A 87 -11.50 -8.46 -4.38
N LEU A 88 -10.21 -8.14 -4.36
CA LEU A 88 -9.18 -8.98 -4.94
C LEU A 88 -9.23 -10.32 -4.22
N LYS A 89 -9.60 -11.39 -4.94
CA LYS A 89 -9.48 -12.76 -4.43
C LYS A 89 -8.02 -12.98 -4.09
N SER A 90 -7.73 -13.11 -2.79
CA SER A 90 -6.41 -13.50 -2.28
C SER A 90 -6.11 -14.95 -2.57
#